data_AF-A0AAV8XQC4-F1
#
_entry.id   AF-A0AAV8XQC4-F1
#
_cell.length_a   1.000
_cell.length_b   1.000
_cell.length_c   1.000
_cell.angle_alpha   90.00
_cell.angle_beta   90.00
_cell.angle_gamma   90.00
#
_symmetry.space_group_name_H-M   'P 1'
#
loop_
_entity.id
_entity.type
_entity.pdbx_description
1 polymer ?
#
loop_
_entity_poly.entity_id
_entity_poly.type
_entity_poly.pdbx_seq_one_letter_code
_entity_poly.pdbx_strand_id
1 'polypeptide(L)'
;MAEESLNYLKPENHQIILDMTFGAGGHSRKILKAAPNIKLLALDRDPKAFSFAKELAEEYPSQVIPLLGRFSELPNLLASHNIKQNSIDCILFDFGCSSMQFDEADRGFSVSKNGPLDMRMDGNRYPGNLYIRI
;
A
#
# COMPACT_ATOMS: atom_id res chain seq x y z
N MET A 1 -11.74 12.61 1.34
CA MET A 1 -10.64 12.21 2.25
C MET A 1 -9.26 12.36 1.62
N ALA A 2 -9.04 12.03 0.34
CA ALA A 2 -7.69 12.15 -0.22
C ALA A 2 -7.16 13.60 -0.33
N GLU A 3 -8.03 14.60 -0.49
CA GLU A 3 -7.60 16.02 -0.46
C GLU A 3 -7.25 16.46 0.97
N GLU A 4 -8.05 16.01 1.94
CA GLU A 4 -7.86 16.30 3.35
C GLU A 4 -6.56 15.68 3.86
N SER A 5 -6.29 14.41 3.53
CA SER A 5 -5.03 13.74 3.81
C SER A 5 -3.84 14.52 3.23
N LEU A 6 -3.96 15.00 1.98
CA LEU A 6 -2.90 15.79 1.34
C LEU A 6 -2.66 17.12 2.07
N ASN A 7 -3.73 17.80 2.52
CA ASN A 7 -3.64 19.06 3.26
C ASN A 7 -2.94 18.93 4.61
N TYR A 8 -3.05 17.78 5.27
CA TYR A 8 -2.33 17.50 6.51
C TYR A 8 -0.92 16.98 6.26
N LEU A 9 -0.73 16.15 5.22
CA LEU A 9 0.56 15.58 4.86
C LEU A 9 1.54 16.66 4.37
N LYS A 10 1.05 17.64 3.61
CA LYS A 10 1.84 18.74 3.01
C LYS A 10 3.15 18.25 2.40
N PRO A 11 3.11 17.38 1.38
CA PRO A 11 4.31 16.81 0.81
C PRO A 11 5.19 17.91 0.20
N GLU A 12 6.50 17.81 0.45
CA GLU A 12 7.51 18.71 -0.06
C GLU A 12 8.53 17.94 -0.90
N ASN A 13 9.18 18.63 -1.84
CA ASN A 13 10.22 18.02 -2.67
C ASN A 13 11.37 17.48 -1.81
N HIS A 14 11.97 16.39 -2.30
CA HIS A 14 13.08 15.62 -1.70
C HIS A 14 12.71 14.81 -0.45
N GLN A 15 11.43 14.77 -0.07
CA GLN A 15 10.96 13.88 0.99
C GLN A 15 10.88 12.42 0.53
N ILE A 16 11.07 11.51 1.48
CA ILE A 16 10.72 10.10 1.38
C ILE A 16 9.41 9.87 2.11
N ILE A 17 8.38 9.54 1.34
CA ILE A 17 7.02 9.31 1.82
C ILE A 17 6.70 7.83 1.72
N LEU A 18 6.10 7.27 2.77
CA LEU A 18 5.69 5.88 2.84
C LEU A 18 4.16 5.78 2.91
N ASP A 19 3.55 5.26 1.86
CA ASP A 19 2.14 4.87 1.84
C ASP A 19 2.04 3.42 2.32
N MET A 20 1.53 3.22 3.54
CA MET A 20 1.51 1.91 4.21
C MET A 20 0.33 1.02 3.80
N THR A 21 -0.60 1.57 3.03
CA THR A 21 -1.87 0.95 2.63
C THR A 21 -2.19 1.39 1.20
N PHE A 22 -1.25 1.16 0.28
CA PHE A 22 -1.29 1.73 -1.06
C PHE A 22 -2.61 1.48 -1.81
N GLY A 23 -3.18 0.26 -1.69
CA GLY A 23 -4.41 -0.12 -2.36
C GLY A 23 -4.33 0.07 -3.87
N ALA A 24 -5.17 0.95 -4.43
CA ALA A 24 -5.16 1.30 -5.86
C ALA A 24 -4.33 2.57 -6.19
N GLY A 25 -3.65 3.15 -5.20
CA GLY A 25 -2.75 4.30 -5.39
C GLY A 25 -3.42 5.67 -5.48
N GLY A 26 -4.68 5.80 -5.06
CA GLY A 26 -5.42 7.06 -5.13
C GLY A 26 -4.75 8.20 -4.36
N HIS A 27 -4.32 7.95 -3.12
CA HIS A 27 -3.57 8.92 -2.31
C HIS A 27 -2.16 9.16 -2.90
N SER A 28 -1.42 8.08 -3.13
CA SER A 28 -0.08 8.09 -3.73
C SER A 28 0.02 8.94 -5.01
N ARG A 29 -0.92 8.81 -5.96
CA ARG A 29 -0.96 9.61 -7.19
C ARG A 29 -1.16 11.10 -6.92
N LYS A 30 -1.97 11.47 -5.92
CA LYS A 30 -2.15 12.89 -5.54
C LYS A 30 -0.89 13.46 -4.89
N ILE A 31 -0.24 12.67 -4.04
CA ILE A 31 1.03 13.04 -3.40
C ILE A 31 2.11 13.30 -4.46
N LEU A 32 2.31 12.37 -5.40
CA LEU A 32 3.27 12.52 -6.51
C LEU A 32 2.97 13.73 -7.40
N LYS A 33 1.70 14.06 -7.61
CA LYS A 33 1.29 15.26 -8.37
C LYS A 33 1.56 16.56 -7.60
N ALA A 34 1.38 16.55 -6.29
CA ALA A 34 1.57 17.73 -5.44
C ALA A 34 3.06 18.07 -5.23
N ALA A 35 3.92 17.05 -5.14
CA ALA A 35 5.36 17.19 -4.95
C ALA A 35 6.12 16.30 -5.96
N PRO A 36 6.54 16.84 -7.12
CA PRO A 36 7.06 16.03 -8.23
C PRO A 36 8.47 15.48 -8.02
N ASN A 37 9.19 15.86 -6.96
CA ASN A 37 10.54 15.38 -6.69
C ASN A 37 10.64 14.66 -5.34
N ILE A 38 9.69 13.77 -5.06
CA ILE A 38 9.72 12.92 -3.87
C ILE A 38 10.19 11.51 -4.21
N LYS A 39 10.48 10.75 -3.17
CA LYS A 39 10.55 9.28 -3.24
C LYS A 39 9.36 8.70 -2.50
N LEU A 40 8.57 7.87 -3.17
CA LEU A 40 7.39 7.23 -2.61
C LEU A 40 7.64 5.72 -2.44
N LEU A 41 7.49 5.23 -1.22
CA LEU A 41 7.45 3.81 -0.91
C LEU A 41 5.98 3.37 -0.85
N ALA A 42 5.55 2.52 -1.78
CA ALA A 42 4.17 2.06 -1.91
C ALA A 42 4.05 0.65 -1.35
N LEU A 43 3.64 0.54 -0.08
CA LEU A 43 3.51 -0.73 0.62
C LEU A 43 2.06 -1.23 0.58
N ASP A 44 1.88 -2.49 0.22
CA ASP A 44 0.64 -3.22 0.50
C ASP A 44 0.92 -4.72 0.73
N ARG A 45 0.04 -5.36 1.50
CA ARG A 45 0.08 -6.81 1.70
C ARG A 45 -0.60 -7.55 0.54
N ASP A 46 -1.52 -6.90 -0.16
CA ASP A 46 -2.28 -7.48 -1.27
C ASP A 46 -1.42 -7.55 -2.55
N PRO A 47 -1.20 -8.74 -3.14
CA PRO A 47 -0.50 -8.86 -4.43
C PRO A 47 -1.08 -7.99 -5.55
N LYS A 48 -2.40 -7.75 -5.53
CA LYS A 48 -3.07 -6.94 -6.55
C LYS A 48 -2.77 -5.45 -6.36
N ALA A 49 -2.71 -4.97 -5.13
CA ALA A 49 -2.26 -3.60 -4.86
C ALA A 49 -0.80 -3.42 -5.27
N PHE A 50 0.03 -4.42 -5.03
CA PHE A 50 1.43 -4.41 -5.45
C PHE A 50 1.61 -4.41 -6.98
N SER A 51 0.72 -5.06 -7.77
CA SER A 51 0.76 -4.91 -9.23
C SER A 51 0.48 -3.48 -9.67
N PHE A 52 -0.52 -2.82 -9.08
CA PHE A 52 -0.78 -1.41 -9.34
C PHE A 52 0.36 -0.49 -8.89
N ALA A 53 1.07 -0.82 -7.81
CA ALA A 53 2.25 -0.08 -7.39
C ALA A 53 3.39 -0.21 -8.41
N LYS A 54 3.58 -1.39 -9.00
CA LYS A 54 4.56 -1.60 -10.09
C LYS A 54 4.21 -0.80 -11.33
N GLU A 55 2.95 -0.79 -11.75
CA GLU A 55 2.47 0.04 -12.87
C GLU A 55 2.72 1.53 -12.58
N LEU A 56 2.43 2.00 -11.36
CA LEU A 56 2.73 3.38 -10.96
C LEU A 56 4.24 3.68 -10.99
N ALA A 57 5.10 2.70 -10.69
CA ALA A 57 6.55 2.87 -10.77
C ALA A 57 7.08 2.95 -12.21
N GLU A 58 6.37 2.38 -13.18
CA GLU A 58 6.64 2.59 -14.59
C GLU A 58 6.25 4.02 -15.03
N GLU A 59 5.16 4.56 -14.49
CA GLU A 59 4.73 5.95 -14.74
C GLU A 59 5.65 6.99 -14.08
N TYR A 60 6.24 6.66 -12.92
CA TYR A 60 7.14 7.53 -12.14
C TYR A 60 8.49 6.84 -11.87
N PRO A 61 9.33 6.65 -12.90
CA PRO A 61 10.59 5.92 -12.77
C PRO A 61 11.50 6.53 -11.71
N SER A 62 12.11 5.68 -10.89
CA SER A 62 13.03 6.05 -9.80
C SER A 62 12.41 6.82 -8.62
N GLN A 63 11.16 7.29 -8.72
CA GLN A 63 10.45 7.93 -7.61
C GLN A 63 9.68 6.92 -6.78
N VAL A 64 9.02 5.95 -7.41
CA VAL A 64 8.15 4.98 -6.71
C VAL A 64 8.87 3.66 -6.52
N ILE A 65 8.85 3.15 -5.29
CA ILE A 65 9.33 1.82 -4.92
C ILE A 65 8.16 0.98 -4.41
N PRO A 66 7.70 -0.02 -5.19
CA PRO A 66 6.68 -0.96 -4.74
C PRO A 66 7.24 -1.89 -3.65
N LEU A 67 6.50 -2.07 -2.55
CA LEU A 67 6.84 -2.97 -1.45
C LEU A 67 5.68 -3.95 -1.20
N LEU A 68 5.96 -5.25 -1.26
CA LEU A 68 4.95 -6.31 -1.05
C LEU A 68 5.09 -6.94 0.33
N GLY A 69 4.23 -6.57 1.28
CA GLY A 69 4.29 -7.11 2.65
C GLY A 69 3.35 -6.43 3.62
N ARG A 70 3.29 -6.95 4.84
CA ARG A 70 2.53 -6.35 5.94
C ARG A 70 3.29 -5.14 6.49
N PHE A 71 2.58 -4.16 7.02
CA PHE A 71 3.22 -3.06 7.75
C PHE A 71 4.10 -3.54 8.92
N SER A 72 3.78 -4.69 9.53
CA SER A 72 4.60 -5.30 10.58
C SER A 72 5.96 -5.82 10.09
N GLU A 73 6.12 -5.99 8.78
CA GLU A 73 7.34 -6.45 8.12
C GLU A 73 8.22 -5.28 7.64
N LEU A 74 7.77 -4.04 7.85
CA LEU A 74 8.41 -2.83 7.34
C LEU A 74 9.93 -2.77 7.63
N PRO A 75 10.44 -3.05 8.84
CA PRO A 75 11.88 -2.98 9.09
C PRO A 75 12.71 -3.86 8.14
N ASN A 76 12.23 -5.08 7.86
CA ASN A 76 12.90 -6.01 6.95
C ASN A 76 12.78 -5.56 5.49
N LEU A 77 11.61 -5.03 5.11
CA LEU A 77 11.35 -4.54 3.75
C LEU A 77 12.20 -3.30 3.42
N LEU A 78 12.36 -2.37 4.37
CA LEU A 78 13.24 -1.21 4.20
C LEU A 78 14.69 -1.63 4.04
N ALA A 79 15.15 -2.56 4.88
CA ALA A 79 16.50 -3.11 4.79
C ALA A 79 16.77 -3.79 3.43
N SER A 80 15.84 -4.61 2.94
CA SER A 80 15.99 -5.31 1.66
C SER A 80 16.03 -4.37 0.44
N HIS A 81 15.51 -3.16 0.58
CA HIS A 81 15.51 -2.12 -0.47
C HIS A 81 16.59 -1.05 -0.26
N ASN A 82 17.55 -1.29 0.65
CA ASN A 82 18.61 -0.34 1.01
C ASN A 82 18.08 1.04 1.43
N ILE A 83 16.89 1.09 2.05
CA ILE A 83 16.34 2.30 2.64
C ILE A 83 16.91 2.45 4.04
N LYS A 84 17.51 3.61 4.32
CA LYS A 84 18.16 3.89 5.60
C LYS A 84 17.11 4.01 6.71
N GLN A 85 17.47 3.56 7.91
CA GLN A 85 16.66 3.86 9.10
C GLN A 85 16.61 5.37 9.33
N ASN A 86 15.50 5.85 9.90
CA ASN A 86 15.26 7.27 10.19
C ASN A 86 15.31 8.19 8.97
N SER A 87 15.09 7.67 7.75
CA SER A 87 15.06 8.47 6.52
C SER A 87 13.65 8.68 5.96
N ILE A 88 12.59 8.32 6.68
CA ILE A 88 11.20 8.50 6.24
C ILE A 88 10.69 9.80 6.84
N ASP A 89 10.27 10.73 5.97
CA ASP A 89 9.78 12.05 6.38
C ASP A 89 8.28 12.01 6.70
N CYS A 90 7.53 11.20 5.97
CA CYS A 90 6.07 11.09 6.12
C CYS A 90 5.58 9.65 5.99
N ILE A 91 4.55 9.31 6.76
CA ILE A 91 3.86 8.02 6.69
C ILE A 91 2.36 8.26 6.56
N LEU A 92 1.74 7.61 5.58
CA LEU A 92 0.29 7.62 5.37
C LEU A 92 -0.29 6.25 5.72
N PHE A 93 -1.42 6.24 6.43
CA PHE A 93 -2.28 5.08 6.62
C PHE A 93 -3.71 5.43 6.22
N ASP A 94 -4.31 4.57 5.42
CA ASP A 94 -5.73 4.55 5.08
C ASP A 94 -6.28 3.17 5.50
N PHE A 95 -6.65 3.05 6.77
CA PHE A 95 -7.06 1.77 7.33
C PHE A 95 -8.42 1.34 6.81
N GLY A 96 -8.50 0.11 6.33
CA GLY A 96 -9.74 -0.49 5.87
C GLY A 96 -9.47 -1.55 4.81
N CYS A 97 -10.57 -2.03 4.22
CA CYS A 97 -10.50 -2.84 3.00
C CYS A 97 -10.70 -1.93 1.80
N SER A 98 -9.97 -2.21 0.72
CA SER A 98 -10.08 -1.45 -0.53
C SER A 98 -11.34 -1.86 -1.31
N SER A 99 -11.84 -0.98 -2.18
CA SER A 99 -12.98 -1.29 -3.05
C SER A 99 -12.71 -2.54 -3.91
N MET A 100 -11.49 -2.70 -4.41
CA MET A 100 -11.10 -3.87 -5.20
C MET A 100 -11.25 -5.20 -4.46
N GLN A 101 -11.19 -5.20 -3.12
CA GLN A 101 -11.44 -6.40 -2.30
C GLN A 101 -12.93 -6.70 -2.16
N PHE A 102 -13.79 -5.67 -2.11
CA PHE A 102 -15.25 -5.82 -2.09
C PHE A 102 -15.84 -6.13 -3.47
N ASP A 103 -15.19 -5.66 -4.53
CA ASP A 103 -15.66 -5.82 -5.91
C ASP A 103 -15.45 -7.24 -6.45
N GLU A 104 -14.43 -7.95 -5.97
CA GLU A 104 -14.13 -9.33 -6.34
C GLU A 104 -14.81 -10.32 -5.39
N ALA A 105 -15.83 -11.02 -5.87
CA ALA A 105 -16.60 -11.96 -5.05
C ALA A 105 -15.71 -13.07 -4.44
N ASP A 106 -14.74 -13.58 -5.20
CA ASP A 106 -13.82 -14.64 -4.77
C ASP A 106 -12.90 -14.25 -3.60
N ARG A 107 -12.80 -12.96 -3.29
CA ARG A 107 -12.02 -12.46 -2.14
C ARG A 107 -12.79 -12.58 -0.82
N GLY A 108 -14.11 -12.77 -0.86
CA GLY A 108 -14.93 -13.04 0.32
C GLY A 108 -15.25 -11.83 1.21
N PHE A 109 -14.93 -10.60 0.79
CA PHE A 109 -15.27 -9.39 1.55
C PHE A 109 -16.66 -8.85 1.24
N SER A 110 -17.22 -9.21 0.08
CA SER A 110 -18.52 -8.71 -0.36
C SER A 110 -19.66 -9.32 0.47
N VAL A 111 -20.57 -8.47 0.95
CA VAL A 111 -21.82 -8.91 1.60
C VAL A 111 -22.97 -9.11 0.60
N SER A 112 -22.83 -8.59 -0.63
CA SER A 112 -23.86 -8.61 -1.67
C SER A 112 -23.59 -9.60 -2.81
N LYS A 113 -22.35 -10.07 -2.95
CA LYS A 113 -21.94 -11.08 -3.94
C LYS A 113 -21.60 -12.38 -3.24
N ASN A 114 -22.04 -13.51 -3.79
CA ASN A 114 -21.68 -14.83 -3.26
C ASN A 114 -20.22 -15.15 -3.58
N GLY A 115 -19.47 -15.63 -2.58
CA GLY A 115 -18.07 -16.04 -2.70
C GLY A 115 -17.62 -16.87 -1.48
N PRO A 116 -16.39 -17.40 -1.49
CA PRO A 116 -15.84 -18.10 -0.33
C PRO A 116 -15.62 -17.12 0.83
N LEU A 117 -15.75 -17.60 2.07
CA LEU A 117 -15.41 -16.82 3.27
C LEU A 117 -13.89 -16.77 3.46
N ASP A 118 -13.19 -16.11 2.54
CA ASP A 118 -11.74 -15.96 2.57
C ASP A 118 -11.32 -14.76 3.44
N MET A 119 -11.69 -13.54 3.02
CA MET A 119 -11.41 -12.27 3.72
C MET A 119 -9.93 -11.99 4.00
N ARG A 120 -8.98 -12.73 3.41
CA ARG A 120 -7.55 -12.43 3.54
C ARG A 120 -7.15 -11.36 2.53
N MET A 121 -6.62 -10.25 3.05
CA MET A 121 -6.14 -9.15 2.21
C MET A 121 -4.88 -9.52 1.41
N ASP A 122 -4.01 -10.36 1.95
CA ASP A 122 -2.81 -10.86 1.25
C ASP A 122 -3.11 -12.09 0.36
N GLY A 123 -4.38 -12.45 0.23
CA GLY A 123 -4.83 -13.65 -0.47
C GLY A 123 -4.18 -14.91 0.12
N ASN A 124 -3.50 -15.68 -0.74
CA ASN A 124 -2.84 -16.92 -0.37
C ASN A 124 -1.32 -16.79 -0.15
N ARG A 125 -0.78 -15.59 0.06
CA ARG A 125 0.66 -15.40 0.32
C ARG A 125 1.15 -16.12 1.59
N TYR A 126 0.28 -16.33 2.57
CA TYR A 126 0.60 -17.03 3.82
C TYR A 126 -0.39 -18.18 4.09
N PRO A 127 -0.34 -19.27 3.30
CA PRO A 127 -1.36 -20.32 3.34
C PRO A 127 -1.34 -21.13 4.65
N GLY A 128 -0.23 -21.13 5.40
CA GLY A 128 -0.06 -21.89 6.64
C GLY A 128 -0.51 -21.19 7.94
N ASN A 129 -0.94 -19.93 7.89
CA ASN A 129 -1.31 -19.15 9.08
C ASN A 129 -2.79 -19.29 9.48
N LEU A 130 -3.47 -20.36 9.08
CA LEU A 130 -4.88 -20.63 9.37
C LEU A 130 -5.19 -21.01 10.84
N TYR A 131 -4.20 -20.98 11.73
CA TYR A 131 -4.43 -21.24 13.14
C TYR A 131 -4.86 -19.96 13.86
N ILE A 132 -6.17 -19.82 14.07
CA ILE A 132 -6.70 -18.99 15.15
C ILE A 132 -6.28 -19.69 16.45
N ARG A 133 -5.19 -19.23 17.07
CA ARG A 133 -4.94 -19.53 18.48
C ARG A 133 -5.86 -18.61 19.28
N ILE A 134 -6.97 -19.17 19.75
CA ILE A 134 -7.81 -18.57 20.79
C ILE A 134 -7.12 -18.77 22.14
#